data_AF-A0A822F012-F1
#
_entry.id   AF-A0A822F012-F1
#
_cell.length_a   1.000
_cell.length_b   1.000
_cell.length_c   1.000
_cell.angle_alpha   90.00
_cell.angle_beta   90.00
_cell.angle_gamma   90.00
#
_symmetry.space_group_name_H-M   'P 1'
#
loop_
_entity.id
_entity.type
_entity.pdbx_description
1 polymer ?
#
loop_
_entity_poly.entity_id
_entity_poly.type
_entity_poly.pdbx_seq_one_letter_code
_entity_poly.pdbx_strand_id
1 'polypeptide(L)'
;MVCYEDKDLNEFDGLITRNCQHLNRSLCNSCLFQHVQKVFEITFTDDIYCPELDCNVKFDYDTVRKILLSNGNNKLVESYDRYVCYRQLEQMDEFIWCSNVLCNVGQLNEGGTQNNIVTCFNCHQKTCFTHKIQWHEGLTCKEFDMSMDPIYESSRRWIVENSKKCPHCPYQIEKNDGCDHMICIKCRHEFCWSCLADFQPIRKDGNHRHDPTCKHYAAYNEQ
;
A
#
# COMPACT_ATOMS: atom_id res chain seq x y z
N MET A 1 -21.59 16.67 -11.88
CA MET A 1 -22.35 15.66 -12.63
C MET A 1 -21.37 14.68 -13.27
N VAL A 2 -21.45 13.39 -12.93
CA VAL A 2 -20.43 12.39 -13.27
C VAL A 2 -20.87 11.44 -14.40
N CYS A 3 -22.10 10.90 -14.40
CA CYS A 3 -22.57 9.97 -15.43
C CYS A 3 -23.47 10.55 -16.52
N TYR A 4 -23.96 11.80 -16.41
CA TYR A 4 -24.91 12.42 -17.36
C TYR A 4 -26.18 11.59 -17.68
N GLU A 5 -26.49 10.57 -16.88
CA GLU A 5 -27.66 9.71 -17.01
C GLU A 5 -28.76 10.17 -16.05
N ASP A 6 -30.02 10.08 -16.49
CA ASP A 6 -31.18 10.23 -15.62
C ASP A 6 -31.22 9.07 -14.61
N LYS A 7 -31.27 9.41 -13.33
CA LYS A 7 -31.33 8.45 -12.22
C LYS A 7 -32.49 8.79 -11.30
N ASP A 8 -33.08 7.77 -10.69
CA ASP A 8 -34.11 7.95 -9.67
C ASP A 8 -33.53 8.72 -8.46
N LEU A 9 -34.36 9.51 -7.76
CA LEU A 9 -33.90 10.30 -6.61
C LEU A 9 -33.28 9.44 -5.50
N ASN A 10 -33.78 8.20 -5.32
CA ASN A 10 -33.25 7.26 -4.34
C ASN A 10 -31.78 6.89 -4.62
N GLU A 11 -31.29 7.04 -5.86
CA GLU A 11 -29.87 6.80 -6.20
C GLU A 11 -28.92 7.86 -5.61
N PHE A 12 -29.47 8.97 -5.11
CA PHE A 12 -28.73 10.07 -4.49
C PHE A 12 -29.03 10.22 -3.00
N ASP A 13 -29.98 9.46 -2.45
CA ASP A 13 -30.43 9.65 -1.07
C ASP A 13 -29.36 9.31 -0.03
N GLY A 14 -29.36 10.13 1.04
CA GLY A 14 -28.55 9.93 2.23
C GLY A 14 -27.09 10.39 2.14
N LEU A 15 -26.39 10.26 3.26
CA LEU A 15 -24.95 10.46 3.34
C LEU A 15 -24.22 9.22 2.81
N ILE A 16 -23.09 9.42 2.14
CA ILE A 16 -22.20 8.32 1.75
C ILE A 16 -21.65 7.61 3.01
N THR A 17 -21.22 8.40 3.98
CA THR A 17 -20.85 7.96 5.32
C THR A 17 -21.28 9.00 6.33
N ARG A 18 -21.52 8.59 7.57
CA ARG A 18 -21.86 9.49 8.69
C ARG A 18 -20.81 10.58 8.96
N ASN A 19 -19.59 10.40 8.46
CA ASN A 19 -18.50 11.36 8.59
C ASN A 19 -18.57 12.49 7.55
N CYS A 20 -19.40 12.35 6.51
CA CYS A 20 -19.63 13.40 5.53
C CYS A 20 -20.52 14.50 6.11
N GLN A 21 -20.19 15.76 5.82
CA GLN A 21 -20.96 16.93 6.27
C GLN A 21 -21.92 17.48 5.21
N HIS A 22 -21.89 16.95 3.98
CA HIS A 22 -22.80 17.36 2.91
C HIS A 22 -24.19 16.75 3.12
N LEU A 23 -25.23 17.59 3.12
CA LEU A 23 -26.62 17.13 3.32
C LEU A 23 -27.19 16.35 2.12
N ASN A 24 -26.72 16.67 0.92
CA ASN A 24 -27.16 16.07 -0.33
C ASN A 24 -25.98 15.48 -1.07
N ARG A 25 -26.24 14.43 -1.85
CA ARG A 25 -25.27 13.79 -2.73
C ARG A 25 -25.55 14.18 -4.17
N SER A 26 -24.51 14.50 -4.93
CA SER A 26 -24.57 14.77 -6.37
C SER A 26 -24.12 13.58 -7.22
N LEU A 27 -23.53 12.55 -6.61
CA LEU A 27 -23.16 11.29 -7.24
C LEU A 27 -24.19 10.19 -6.98
N CYS A 28 -24.60 9.48 -8.04
CA CYS A 28 -25.44 8.30 -7.88
C CYS A 28 -24.63 7.11 -7.31
N ASN A 29 -25.34 6.08 -6.81
CA ASN A 29 -24.73 4.87 -6.25
C ASN A 29 -23.75 4.20 -7.23
N SER A 30 -24.10 4.11 -8.52
CA SER A 30 -23.23 3.49 -9.52
C SER A 30 -21.94 4.27 -9.75
N CYS A 31 -21.99 5.61 -9.77
CA CYS A 31 -20.79 6.44 -9.88
C CYS A 31 -19.90 6.34 -8.65
N LEU A 32 -20.51 6.30 -7.46
CA LEU A 32 -19.77 6.12 -6.22
C LEU A 32 -19.05 4.77 -6.20
N PHE A 33 -19.72 3.69 -6.61
CA PHE A 33 -19.10 2.38 -6.78
C PHE A 33 -17.93 2.43 -7.76
N GLN A 34 -18.12 2.98 -8.96
CA GLN A 34 -17.08 3.07 -9.98
C GLN A 34 -15.86 3.89 -9.50
N HIS A 35 -16.09 4.98 -8.76
CA HIS A 35 -15.02 5.77 -8.15
C HIS A 35 -14.20 4.92 -7.19
N VAL A 36 -14.85 4.26 -6.23
CA VAL A 36 -14.18 3.44 -5.22
C VAL A 36 -13.44 2.27 -5.87
N GLN A 37 -14.07 1.55 -6.80
CA GLN A 37 -13.45 0.46 -7.55
C GLN A 37 -12.20 0.96 -8.29
N LYS A 38 -12.31 2.05 -9.04
CA LYS A 38 -11.23 2.56 -9.87
C LYS A 38 -10.07 3.09 -9.05
N VAL A 39 -10.35 3.78 -7.93
CA VAL A 39 -9.31 4.18 -6.99
C VAL A 39 -8.60 2.94 -6.48
N PHE A 40 -9.33 1.96 -5.95
CA PHE A 40 -8.72 0.74 -5.40
C PHE A 40 -7.87 -0.04 -6.43
N GLU A 41 -8.36 -0.20 -7.66
CA GLU A 41 -7.66 -0.92 -8.74
C GLU A 41 -6.42 -0.19 -9.27
N ILE A 42 -6.41 1.14 -9.28
CA ILE A 42 -5.29 1.94 -9.81
C ILE A 42 -4.22 2.14 -8.74
N THR A 43 -4.63 2.57 -7.54
CA THR A 43 -3.70 3.03 -6.52
C THR A 43 -3.30 1.92 -5.56
N PHE A 44 -4.09 0.83 -5.46
CA PHE A 44 -3.91 -0.21 -4.46
C PHE A 44 -3.68 0.40 -3.07
N THR A 45 -4.58 1.29 -2.65
CA THR A 45 -4.60 1.97 -1.35
C THR A 45 -5.96 1.84 -0.66
N ASP A 46 -5.96 1.93 0.67
CA ASP A 46 -7.15 2.14 1.50
C ASP A 46 -7.48 3.63 1.71
N ASP A 47 -6.64 4.55 1.25
CA ASP A 47 -6.88 6.00 1.27
C ASP A 47 -7.86 6.43 0.17
N ILE A 48 -9.11 6.04 0.34
CA ILE A 48 -10.21 6.38 -0.57
C ILE A 48 -11.02 7.51 0.07
N TYR A 49 -11.20 8.60 -0.68
CA TYR A 49 -11.85 9.81 -0.19
C TYR A 49 -13.20 10.05 -0.87
N CYS A 50 -14.07 10.76 -0.17
CA CYS A 50 -15.36 11.20 -0.67
C CYS A 50 -15.20 12.05 -1.94
N PRO A 51 -15.85 11.68 -3.07
CA PRO A 51 -15.76 12.41 -4.32
C PRO A 51 -16.67 13.65 -4.40
N GLU A 52 -17.49 13.91 -3.37
CA GLU A 52 -18.32 15.12 -3.32
C GLU A 52 -17.46 16.37 -3.17
N LEU A 53 -17.89 17.45 -3.84
CA LEU A 53 -17.20 18.74 -3.82
C LEU A 53 -17.02 19.21 -2.37
N ASP A 54 -15.81 19.66 -2.04
CA ASP A 54 -15.41 20.20 -0.73
C ASP A 54 -15.62 19.26 0.48
N CYS A 55 -15.88 17.96 0.27
CA CYS A 55 -16.01 16.99 1.37
C CYS A 55 -14.65 16.45 1.82
N ASN A 56 -13.92 15.81 0.90
CA ASN A 56 -12.60 15.20 1.13
C ASN A 56 -12.48 14.30 2.39
N VAL A 57 -13.59 13.74 2.87
CA VAL A 57 -13.60 12.82 4.01
C VAL A 57 -13.04 11.47 3.58
N LYS A 58 -12.04 10.93 4.28
CA LYS A 58 -11.55 9.56 4.07
C LYS A 58 -12.64 8.56 4.46
N PHE A 59 -12.90 7.58 3.58
CA PHE A 59 -13.79 6.47 3.87
C PHE A 59 -13.15 5.48 4.84
N ASP A 60 -13.93 5.03 5.81
CA ASP A 60 -13.54 3.92 6.67
C ASP A 60 -13.74 2.57 5.95
N TYR A 61 -13.17 1.51 6.53
CA TYR A 61 -13.25 0.14 6.03
C TYR A 61 -14.69 -0.28 5.72
N ASP A 62 -15.62 -0.01 6.66
CA ASP A 62 -17.03 -0.39 6.52
C ASP A 62 -17.72 0.36 5.38
N THR A 63 -17.40 1.63 5.18
CA THR A 63 -17.94 2.46 4.09
C THR A 63 -17.50 1.92 2.74
N VAL A 64 -16.18 1.71 2.55
CA VAL A 64 -15.64 1.15 1.29
C VAL A 64 -16.25 -0.22 1.02
N ARG A 65 -16.27 -1.10 2.03
CA ARG A 65 -16.83 -2.44 1.90
C ARG A 65 -18.30 -2.43 1.50
N LYS A 66 -19.13 -1.59 2.12
CA LYS A 66 -20.56 -1.42 1.77
C LYS A 66 -20.75 -0.93 0.33
N ILE A 67 -19.95 0.04 -0.10
CA ILE A 67 -19.99 0.55 -1.49
C ILE A 67 -19.61 -0.58 -2.45
N LEU A 68 -18.53 -1.31 -2.21
CA LEU A 68 -18.10 -2.40 -3.09
C LEU A 68 -19.13 -3.56 -3.15
N LEU A 69 -19.83 -3.83 -2.05
CA LEU A 69 -20.90 -4.83 -1.98
C LEU A 69 -22.14 -4.44 -2.79
N SER A 70 -22.35 -3.15 -3.10
CA SER A 70 -23.58 -2.68 -3.77
C SER A 70 -23.73 -3.22 -5.20
N ASN A 71 -22.64 -3.70 -5.82
CA ASN A 71 -22.65 -4.30 -7.17
C ASN A 71 -22.69 -5.84 -7.15
N GLY A 72 -22.82 -6.48 -5.97
CA GLY A 72 -22.89 -7.94 -5.86
C GLY A 72 -21.62 -8.72 -6.25
N ASN A 73 -20.49 -8.03 -6.51
CA ASN A 73 -19.23 -8.65 -6.87
C ASN A 73 -18.39 -8.99 -5.63
N ASN A 74 -18.59 -10.18 -5.08
CA ASN A 74 -17.89 -10.64 -3.88
C ASN A 74 -16.35 -10.67 -4.04
N LYS A 75 -15.83 -10.93 -5.25
CA LYS A 75 -14.37 -11.02 -5.48
C LYS A 75 -13.66 -9.70 -5.23
N LEU A 76 -14.29 -8.57 -5.57
CA LEU A 76 -13.69 -7.26 -5.38
C LEU A 76 -13.61 -6.91 -3.88
N VAL A 77 -14.66 -7.26 -3.13
CA VAL A 77 -14.72 -7.09 -1.68
C VAL A 77 -13.69 -7.98 -0.98
N GLU A 78 -13.58 -9.26 -1.36
CA GLU A 78 -12.56 -10.17 -0.84
C GLU A 78 -11.14 -9.66 -1.11
N SER A 79 -10.91 -9.07 -2.29
CA SER A 79 -9.63 -8.46 -2.63
C SER A 79 -9.33 -7.24 -1.75
N TYR A 80 -10.32 -6.40 -1.48
CA TYR A 80 -10.20 -5.25 -0.58
C TYR A 80 -9.94 -5.69 0.87
N ASP A 81 -10.73 -6.64 1.39
CA ASP A 81 -10.59 -7.19 2.75
C ASP A 81 -9.17 -7.76 2.95
N ARG A 82 -8.68 -8.54 1.98
CA ARG A 82 -7.33 -9.10 2.00
C ARG A 82 -6.25 -8.03 1.91
N TYR A 83 -6.44 -6.99 1.09
CA TYR A 83 -5.51 -5.88 0.99
C TYR A 83 -5.36 -5.15 2.33
N VAL A 84 -6.47 -4.76 2.96
CA VAL A 84 -6.47 -4.05 4.25
C VAL A 84 -5.80 -4.90 5.32
N CYS A 85 -6.11 -6.20 5.38
CA CYS A 85 -5.46 -7.14 6.29
C CYS A 85 -3.94 -7.21 6.07
N TYR A 86 -3.49 -7.36 4.83
CA TYR A 86 -2.05 -7.40 4.54
C TYR A 86 -1.33 -6.10 4.87
N ARG A 87 -1.96 -4.92 4.73
CA ARG A 87 -1.34 -3.65 5.13
C ARG A 87 -1.05 -3.57 6.63
N GLN A 88 -1.86 -4.23 7.45
CA GLN A 88 -1.62 -4.33 8.89
C GLN A 88 -0.56 -5.38 9.20
N LEU A 89 -0.66 -6.57 8.58
CA LEU A 89 0.30 -7.65 8.79
C LEU A 89 1.71 -7.29 8.32
N GLU A 90 1.85 -6.53 7.24
CA GLU A 90 3.14 -6.05 6.71
C GLU A 90 3.95 -5.21 7.69
N GLN A 91 3.32 -4.66 8.74
CA GLN A 91 4.01 -3.89 9.77
C GLN A 91 4.66 -4.78 10.84
N MET A 92 4.40 -6.08 10.81
CA MET A 92 4.96 -7.04 11.76
C MET A 92 6.29 -7.59 11.23
N ASP A 93 7.30 -7.69 12.10
CA ASP A 93 8.63 -8.19 11.74
C ASP A 93 8.59 -9.65 11.25
N GLU A 94 7.62 -10.44 11.73
CA GLU A 94 7.42 -11.84 11.38
C GLU A 94 6.74 -12.02 10.02
N PHE A 95 6.23 -10.95 9.39
CA PHE A 95 5.51 -11.06 8.13
C PHE A 95 6.43 -11.33 6.94
N ILE A 96 5.96 -12.16 6.01
CA ILE A 96 6.65 -12.46 4.76
C ILE A 96 5.70 -12.69 3.60
N TRP A 97 6.05 -12.11 2.46
CA TRP A 97 5.44 -12.41 1.16
C TRP A 97 5.99 -13.70 0.59
N CYS A 98 5.11 -14.52 0.00
CA CYS A 98 5.54 -15.66 -0.79
C CYS A 98 6.44 -15.20 -1.94
N SER A 99 7.61 -15.82 -2.11
CA SER A 99 8.51 -15.49 -3.24
C SER A 99 7.93 -15.85 -4.62
N ASN A 100 6.83 -16.58 -4.68
CA ASN A 100 6.10 -16.80 -5.92
C ASN A 100 5.27 -15.57 -6.28
N VAL A 101 5.72 -14.81 -7.27
CA VAL A 101 5.04 -13.60 -7.75
C VAL A 101 3.64 -13.85 -8.30
N LEU A 102 3.30 -15.09 -8.67
CA LEU A 102 1.95 -15.46 -9.12
C LEU A 102 1.02 -15.81 -7.95
N CYS A 103 1.56 -16.02 -6.74
CA CYS A 103 0.77 -16.43 -5.58
C CYS A 103 0.11 -15.24 -4.86
N ASN A 104 0.82 -14.11 -4.71
CA ASN A 104 0.31 -12.90 -4.06
C ASN A 104 -0.32 -13.11 -2.66
N VAL A 105 0.25 -14.05 -1.90
CA VAL A 105 -0.15 -14.36 -0.52
C VAL A 105 1.00 -14.02 0.41
N GLY A 106 0.66 -13.40 1.54
CA GLY A 106 1.56 -13.14 2.65
C GLY A 106 1.13 -13.93 3.88
N GLN A 107 2.07 -14.22 4.76
CA GLN A 107 1.83 -14.96 6.00
C GLN A 107 2.80 -14.55 7.09
N LEU A 108 2.47 -14.90 8.34
CA LEU A 108 3.38 -14.76 9.46
C LEU A 108 4.33 -15.97 9.52
N ASN A 109 5.57 -15.70 9.87
CA ASN A 109 6.56 -16.72 10.18
C ASN A 109 6.44 -17.10 11.66
N GLU A 110 5.72 -18.19 11.94
CA GLU A 110 5.46 -18.66 13.31
C GLU A 110 6.74 -18.99 14.10
N GLY A 111 7.83 -19.33 13.43
CA GLY A 111 9.13 -19.60 14.07
C GLY A 111 10.01 -18.36 14.30
N GLY A 112 9.51 -17.16 13.99
CA GLY A 112 10.24 -15.90 14.10
C GLY A 112 11.56 -15.88 13.33
N THR A 113 12.49 -15.02 13.75
CA THR A 113 13.80 -14.85 13.10
C THR A 113 14.70 -16.10 13.14
N GLN A 114 14.36 -17.11 13.93
CA GLN A 114 15.10 -18.37 14.00
C GLN A 114 14.67 -19.37 12.92
N ASN A 115 13.48 -19.21 12.35
CA ASN A 115 13.02 -20.03 11.24
C ASN A 115 13.29 -19.32 9.90
N ASN A 116 14.34 -19.76 9.21
CA ASN A 116 14.74 -19.18 7.93
C ASN A 116 13.99 -19.76 6.73
N ILE A 117 13.14 -20.77 6.92
CA ILE A 117 12.39 -21.43 5.85
C ILE A 117 10.90 -21.25 6.11
N VAL A 118 10.23 -20.50 5.24
CA VAL A 118 8.78 -20.32 5.32
C VAL A 118 8.12 -21.01 4.14
N THR A 119 7.27 -21.99 4.42
CA THR A 119 6.48 -22.69 3.40
C THR A 119 5.16 -21.96 3.22
N CYS A 120 4.88 -21.53 1.98
CA CYS A 120 3.63 -20.86 1.65
C CYS A 120 2.42 -21.76 1.94
N PHE A 121 1.44 -21.30 2.72
CA PHE A 121 0.23 -22.10 2.99
C PHE A 121 -0.65 -22.30 1.75
N ASN A 122 -0.52 -21.43 0.75
CA ASN A 122 -1.35 -21.44 -0.46
C ASN A 122 -0.72 -22.24 -1.61
N CYS A 123 0.55 -21.97 -1.95
CA CYS A 123 1.21 -22.61 -3.10
C CYS A 123 2.36 -23.55 -2.72
N HIS A 124 2.64 -23.72 -1.43
CA HIS A 124 3.70 -24.57 -0.88
C HIS A 124 5.14 -24.23 -1.31
N GLN A 125 5.34 -23.11 -2.02
CA GLN A 125 6.68 -22.62 -2.32
C GLN A 125 7.40 -22.23 -1.02
N LYS A 126 8.62 -22.76 -0.86
CA LYS A 126 9.52 -22.39 0.23
C LYS A 126 10.21 -21.08 -0.09
N THR A 127 10.16 -20.15 0.86
CA THR A 127 10.77 -18.83 0.81
C THR A 127 11.81 -18.71 1.92
N CYS A 128 13.00 -18.19 1.59
CA CYS A 128 13.99 -17.83 2.60
C CYS A 128 13.52 -16.60 3.37
N PHE A 129 13.38 -16.71 4.69
CA PHE A 129 12.89 -15.60 5.52
C PHE A 129 13.87 -14.43 5.57
N THR A 130 15.16 -14.70 5.55
CA THR A 130 16.23 -13.69 5.60
C THR A 130 16.37 -12.97 4.26
N HIS A 131 16.40 -13.73 3.16
CA HIS A 131 16.67 -13.20 1.83
C HIS A 131 15.42 -12.78 1.05
N LYS A 132 14.23 -13.21 1.48
CA LYS A 132 12.92 -12.97 0.83
C LYS A 132 12.87 -13.44 -0.64
N ILE A 133 13.63 -14.49 -0.96
CA ILE A 133 13.67 -15.17 -2.28
C ILE A 133 13.26 -16.63 -2.13
N GLN A 134 13.17 -17.36 -3.25
CA GLN A 134 12.99 -18.81 -3.23
C GLN A 134 14.07 -19.47 -2.36
N TRP A 135 13.65 -20.44 -1.55
CA TRP A 135 14.55 -21.15 -0.63
C TRP A 135 15.70 -21.83 -1.38
N HIS A 136 16.92 -21.63 -0.88
CA HIS A 136 18.16 -22.20 -1.39
C HIS A 136 18.42 -23.56 -0.74
N GLU A 137 17.84 -24.61 -1.33
CA GLU A 137 17.97 -25.99 -0.83
C GLU A 137 19.44 -26.42 -0.70
N GLY A 138 19.78 -27.05 0.43
CA GLY A 138 21.12 -27.57 0.69
C GLY A 138 22.16 -26.53 1.12
N LEU A 139 21.81 -25.25 1.21
CA LEU A 139 22.69 -24.18 1.67
C LEU A 139 22.08 -23.45 2.87
N THR A 140 22.90 -23.20 3.90
CA THR A 140 22.57 -22.18 4.90
C THR A 140 22.57 -20.79 4.26
N CYS A 141 21.94 -19.80 4.90
CA CYS A 141 21.96 -18.42 4.37
C CYS A 141 23.41 -17.93 4.16
N LYS A 142 24.31 -18.24 5.10
CA LYS A 142 25.73 -17.86 5.03
C LYS A 142 26.46 -18.52 3.85
N GLU A 143 26.21 -19.81 3.59
CA GLU A 143 26.81 -20.51 2.44
C GLU A 143 26.22 -20.01 1.12
N PHE A 144 24.92 -19.71 1.09
CA PHE A 144 24.28 -19.10 -0.06
C PHE A 144 24.94 -17.77 -0.39
N ASP A 145 25.14 -16.89 0.60
CA ASP A 145 25.83 -15.61 0.41
C ASP A 145 27.25 -15.78 -0.15
N MET A 146 28.01 -16.78 0.33
CA MET A 146 29.35 -17.09 -0.18
C MET A 146 29.36 -17.66 -1.59
N SER A 147 28.29 -18.36 -1.98
CA SER A 147 28.14 -18.98 -3.30
C SER A 147 27.59 -18.03 -4.36
N MET A 148 27.10 -16.86 -3.94
CA MET A 148 26.53 -15.88 -4.85
C MET A 148 27.63 -15.24 -5.71
N ASP A 149 27.36 -15.18 -7.01
CA ASP A 149 28.23 -14.46 -7.95
C ASP A 149 28.30 -12.98 -7.52
N PRO A 150 29.49 -12.37 -7.44
CA PRO A 150 29.65 -10.94 -7.14
C PRO A 150 28.80 -10.03 -8.03
N ILE A 151 28.53 -10.43 -9.28
CA ILE A 151 27.65 -9.71 -10.21
C ILE A 151 26.18 -9.80 -9.76
N TYR A 152 25.75 -10.95 -9.25
CA TYR A 152 24.39 -11.10 -8.71
C TYR A 152 24.23 -10.36 -7.38
N GLU A 153 25.23 -10.42 -6.49
CA GLU A 153 25.25 -9.66 -5.23
C GLU A 153 25.22 -8.15 -5.50
N SER A 154 26.06 -7.65 -6.41
CA SER A 154 26.07 -6.23 -6.81
C SER A 154 24.77 -5.79 -7.47
N SER A 155 24.16 -6.62 -8.31
CA SER A 155 22.83 -6.35 -8.87
C SER A 155 21.76 -6.29 -7.79
N ARG A 156 21.78 -7.22 -6.82
CA ARG A 156 20.83 -7.24 -5.70
C ARG A 156 21.02 -6.03 -4.79
N ARG A 157 22.27 -5.69 -4.49
CA ARG A 157 22.64 -4.52 -3.69
C ARG A 157 22.22 -3.24 -4.39
N TRP A 158 22.44 -3.15 -5.70
CA TRP A 158 21.97 -2.03 -6.51
C TRP A 158 20.44 -1.92 -6.45
N ILE A 159 19.70 -3.03 -6.57
CA ILE A 159 18.24 -3.01 -6.42
C ILE A 159 17.84 -2.53 -5.02
N VAL A 160 18.45 -3.02 -3.95
CA VAL A 160 18.11 -2.60 -2.57
C VAL A 160 18.48 -1.15 -2.30
N GLU A 161 19.60 -0.66 -2.82
CA GLU A 161 20.06 0.71 -2.62
C GLU A 161 19.28 1.72 -3.47
N ASN A 162 18.83 1.30 -4.66
CA ASN A 162 18.17 2.16 -5.63
C ASN A 162 16.67 1.89 -5.74
N SER A 163 16.10 0.89 -5.06
CA SER A 163 14.67 0.65 -5.02
C SER A 163 14.14 0.61 -3.58
N LYS A 164 12.96 1.19 -3.38
CA LYS A 164 12.20 1.10 -2.14
C LYS A 164 10.75 0.83 -2.46
N LYS A 165 10.06 0.13 -1.56
CA LYS A 165 8.61 0.00 -1.64
C LYS A 165 7.96 1.35 -1.38
N CYS A 166 6.91 1.67 -2.13
CA CYS A 166 6.08 2.81 -1.82
C CYS A 166 5.52 2.66 -0.39
N PRO A 167 5.56 3.70 0.46
CA PRO A 167 4.96 3.61 1.80
C PRO A 167 3.43 3.43 1.75
N HIS A 168 2.81 3.71 0.61
CA HIS A 168 1.37 3.78 0.41
C HIS A 168 0.76 2.61 -0.36
N CYS A 169 1.53 1.93 -1.20
CA CYS A 169 1.04 0.84 -2.06
C CYS A 169 2.11 -0.27 -2.20
N PRO A 170 1.79 -1.45 -2.74
CA PRO A 170 2.74 -2.56 -2.79
C PRO A 170 3.87 -2.39 -3.82
N TYR A 171 3.85 -1.33 -4.63
CA TYR A 171 4.75 -1.17 -5.76
C TYR A 171 6.17 -0.78 -5.33
N GLN A 172 7.18 -1.39 -5.97
CA GLN A 172 8.57 -0.95 -5.83
C GLN A 172 8.85 0.24 -6.73
N ILE A 173 9.51 1.24 -6.16
CA ILE A 173 9.87 2.49 -6.80
C ILE A 173 11.39 2.55 -6.85
N GLU A 174 11.95 2.85 -8.00
CA GLU A 174 13.37 3.16 -8.16
C GLU A 174 13.62 4.64 -7.80
N LYS A 175 14.76 4.93 -7.18
CA LYS A 175 15.18 6.27 -6.81
C LYS A 175 15.43 7.09 -8.06
N ASN A 176 14.79 8.25 -8.16
CA ASN A 176 15.16 9.23 -9.19
C ASN A 176 16.43 9.98 -8.73
N ASP A 177 17.32 10.30 -9.67
CA ASP A 177 18.57 11.00 -9.35
C ASP A 177 18.33 12.37 -8.68
N GLY A 178 19.00 12.58 -7.55
CA GLY A 178 19.18 13.90 -6.93
C GLY A 178 18.12 14.42 -5.95
N CYS A 179 16.90 13.87 -5.90
CA CYS A 179 15.83 14.37 -5.01
C CYS A 179 15.25 13.28 -4.10
N ASP A 180 15.07 13.58 -2.80
CA ASP A 180 14.33 12.68 -1.89
C ASP A 180 12.83 12.91 -1.92
N HIS A 181 12.31 13.92 -2.60
CA HIS A 181 10.87 14.00 -2.86
C HIS A 181 10.52 13.06 -4.00
N MET A 182 9.86 11.96 -3.68
CA MET A 182 9.51 10.91 -4.62
C MET A 182 8.00 10.85 -4.81
N ILE A 183 7.58 10.59 -6.04
CA ILE A 183 6.17 10.40 -6.40
C ILE A 183 6.00 8.99 -6.93
N CYS A 184 5.15 8.19 -6.28
CA CYS A 184 4.86 6.85 -6.76
C CYS A 184 4.23 6.90 -8.16
N ILE A 185 4.82 6.20 -9.13
CA ILE A 185 4.28 6.14 -10.50
C ILE A 185 2.95 5.39 -10.58
N LYS A 186 2.60 4.58 -9.57
CA LYS A 186 1.34 3.82 -9.52
C LYS A 186 0.25 4.54 -8.74
N CYS A 187 0.47 4.83 -7.46
CA CYS A 187 -0.56 5.44 -6.61
C CYS A 187 -0.47 6.96 -6.50
N ARG A 188 0.54 7.59 -7.12
CA ARG A 188 0.79 9.05 -7.08
C ARG A 188 1.07 9.63 -5.69
N HIS A 189 1.18 8.79 -4.66
CA HIS A 189 1.58 9.22 -3.32
C HIS A 189 2.97 9.89 -3.35
N GLU A 190 3.06 11.05 -2.72
CA GLU A 190 4.29 11.83 -2.58
C GLU A 190 4.91 11.55 -1.22
N PHE A 191 6.18 11.15 -1.18
CA PHE A 191 6.86 10.80 0.08
C PHE A 191 8.34 11.15 0.04
N CYS A 192 8.97 11.19 1.21
CA CYS A 192 10.41 11.36 1.34
C CYS A 192 11.13 10.01 1.14
N TRP A 193 12.01 9.88 0.16
CA TRP A 193 12.81 8.68 -0.07
C TRP A 193 13.64 8.27 1.14
N SER A 194 14.20 9.25 1.86
CA SER A 194 15.09 9.00 2.99
C SER A 194 14.36 8.38 4.19
N CYS A 195 13.18 8.90 4.55
CA CYS A 195 12.45 8.46 5.76
C CYS A 195 11.05 7.88 5.51
N LEU A 196 10.62 7.80 4.26
CA LEU A 196 9.29 7.32 3.83
C LEU A 196 8.09 8.13 4.36
N ALA A 197 8.33 9.28 5.03
CA ALA A 197 7.28 10.16 5.51
C ALA A 197 6.47 10.79 4.35
N ASP A 198 5.16 10.96 4.59
CA ASP A 198 4.22 11.60 3.66
C ASP A 198 4.59 13.08 3.44
N PHE A 199 4.67 13.48 2.17
CA PHE A 199 5.02 14.85 1.80
C PHE A 199 3.89 15.86 2.00
N GLN A 200 2.63 15.43 2.12
CA GLN A 200 1.49 16.33 2.35
C GLN A 200 1.60 17.08 3.69
N PRO A 201 1.79 16.40 4.85
CA PRO A 201 2.07 17.09 6.11
C PRO A 201 3.37 17.91 6.08
N ILE A 202 4.43 17.40 5.44
CA ILE A 202 5.71 18.13 5.32
C ILE A 202 5.51 19.46 4.57
N ARG A 203 4.75 19.45 3.47
CA ARG A 203 4.44 20.66 2.69
C ARG A 203 3.60 21.66 3.47
N LYS A 204 2.68 21.17 4.32
CA LYS A 204 1.75 22.00 5.09
C LYS A 204 2.37 22.58 6.36
N ASP A 205 3.04 21.75 7.15
CA ASP A 205 3.48 22.08 8.50
C ASP A 205 5.00 22.28 8.58
N GLY A 206 5.76 21.75 7.60
CA GLY A 206 7.21 21.92 7.48
C GLY A 206 8.03 20.68 7.85
N ASN A 207 9.35 20.84 7.83
CA ASN A 207 10.33 19.75 7.92
C ASN A 207 10.33 18.97 9.25
N HIS A 208 9.65 19.45 10.28
CA HIS A 208 9.48 18.72 11.54
C HIS A 208 8.59 17.48 11.41
N ARG A 209 7.89 17.32 10.27
CA ARG A 209 7.05 16.16 9.94
C ARG A 209 7.83 15.00 9.28
N HIS A 210 9.14 15.17 9.04
CA HIS A 210 10.02 14.05 8.72
C HIS A 210 10.26 13.18 9.96
N ASP A 211 10.70 11.93 9.75
CA ASP A 211 11.27 11.12 10.84
C ASP A 211 12.49 11.85 11.45
N PRO A 212 12.68 11.87 12.79
CA PRO A 212 13.81 12.54 13.43
C PRO A 212 15.20 12.09 12.95
N THR A 213 15.32 10.89 12.39
CA THR A 213 16.56 10.37 11.81
C THR A 213 16.77 10.81 10.35
N CYS A 214 15.79 11.48 9.74
CA CYS A 214 15.88 11.97 8.39
C CYS A 214 16.82 13.15 8.28
N LYS A 215 17.69 13.17 7.26
CA LYS A 215 18.56 14.32 6.96
C LYS A 215 17.81 15.62 6.65
N HIS A 216 16.52 15.54 6.32
CA HIS A 216 15.66 16.70 6.07
C HIS A 216 14.90 17.17 7.31
N TYR A 217 14.96 16.43 8.41
CA TYR A 217 14.28 16.80 9.65
C TYR A 217 14.83 18.10 10.22
N ALA A 218 13.92 18.97 10.64
CA ALA A 218 14.23 20.18 11.40
C ALA A 218 13.20 20.33 12.50
N ALA A 219 13.63 20.50 13.76
CA ALA A 219 12.71 20.66 14.87
C ALA A 219 11.81 21.91 14.67
N TYR A 220 10.57 21.83 15.13
CA TYR A 220 9.65 22.97 15.08
C TYR A 220 10.15 24.04 16.05
N ASN A 221 10.55 25.20 15.52
CA ASN A 221 10.87 26.36 16.33
C ASN A 221 9.59 27.17 16.49
N GLU A 222 9.00 27.17 17.69
CA GLU A 222 7.99 28.16 18.06
C GLU A 222 8.67 29.54 18.08
N GLN A 223 8.34 30.39 17.10
CA GLN A 223 8.62 31.83 17.15
C GLN A 223 7.30 32.58 17.34
#